data_AF-A0A7Y0HBR1-F1
#
_entry.id   AF-A0A7Y0HBR1-F1
#
_cell.length_a   1.000
_cell.length_b   1.000
_cell.length_c   1.000
_cell.angle_alpha   90.00
_cell.angle_beta   90.00
_cell.angle_gamma   90.00
#
_symmetry.space_group_name_H-M   'P 1'
#
loop_
_entity.id
_entity.type
_entity.pdbx_description
1 polymer ?
#
loop_
_entity_poly.entity_id
_entity_poly.type
_entity_poly.pdbx_seq_one_letter_code
_entity_poly.pdbx_strand_id
1 'polypeptide(L)'
;MGNFKMQFLSLFGFDYAKGAKELGVSERQVRRYVKANKASKPIEKLISIMYRGYLPPTGPWADCRISYHDHTMTTPWGKVKPSDVQLVHRYKWSARKSENMYKTLKEQNKTQDVYLSDLQSQLLDIIGEISERTGS
;
A
#
# COMPACT_ATOMS: atom_id res chain seq x y z
N MET A 1 -15.82 -13.29 14.61
CA MET A 1 -15.37 -14.68 14.85
C MET A 1 -15.65 -15.49 13.60
N GLY A 2 -14.61 -16.11 13.03
CA GLY A 2 -14.61 -16.65 11.68
C GLY A 2 -15.50 -17.88 11.53
N ASN A 3 -16.33 -17.90 10.49
CA ASN A 3 -17.16 -19.03 10.13
C ASN A 3 -16.27 -20.07 9.42
N PHE A 4 -15.68 -20.99 10.19
CA PHE A 4 -14.77 -22.02 9.69
C PHE A 4 -15.40 -22.82 8.54
N LYS A 5 -16.68 -23.18 8.69
CA LYS A 5 -17.42 -23.93 7.67
C LYS A 5 -17.46 -23.17 6.34
N MET A 6 -17.81 -21.88 6.36
CA MET A 6 -17.87 -21.08 5.13
C MET A 6 -16.51 -20.94 4.46
N GLN A 7 -15.46 -20.68 5.23
CA GLN A 7 -14.10 -20.55 4.70
C GLN A 7 -13.61 -21.87 4.10
N PHE A 8 -13.87 -22.99 4.78
CA PHE A 8 -13.51 -24.32 4.30
C PHE A 8 -14.23 -24.66 3.00
N LEU A 9 -15.55 -24.53 2.96
CA LEU A 9 -16.33 -24.85 1.77
C LEU A 9 -15.98 -23.94 0.59
N SER A 10 -15.63 -22.67 0.84
CA SER A 10 -15.19 -21.77 -0.23
C SER A 10 -13.83 -22.14 -0.82
N LEU A 11 -12.95 -22.80 -0.06
CA LEU A 11 -11.60 -23.17 -0.52
C LEU A 11 -11.55 -24.58 -1.12
N PHE A 12 -12.23 -25.53 -0.50
CA PHE A 12 -12.11 -26.96 -0.81
C PHE A 12 -13.42 -27.60 -1.26
N GLY A 13 -14.54 -26.89 -1.20
CA GLY A 13 -15.86 -27.47 -1.45
C GLY A 13 -16.14 -28.62 -0.49
N PHE A 14 -16.62 -29.75 -1.03
CA PHE A 14 -16.88 -30.98 -0.27
C PHE A 14 -15.69 -31.95 -0.25
N ASP A 15 -14.53 -31.56 -0.78
CA ASP A 15 -13.32 -32.38 -0.76
C ASP A 15 -12.61 -32.28 0.60
N TYR A 16 -13.10 -33.07 1.55
CA TYR A 16 -12.54 -33.11 2.90
C TYR A 16 -11.13 -33.69 2.94
N ALA A 17 -10.78 -34.60 2.02
CA ALA A 17 -9.46 -35.22 1.98
C ALA A 17 -8.39 -34.20 1.59
N LYS A 18 -8.66 -33.39 0.56
CA LYS A 18 -7.78 -32.29 0.16
C LYS A 18 -7.63 -31.25 1.27
N GLY A 19 -8.73 -30.80 1.86
CA GLY A 19 -8.68 -29.83 2.95
C GLY A 19 -7.96 -30.35 4.20
N ALA A 20 -8.08 -31.64 4.49
CA ALA A 20 -7.35 -32.30 5.58
C ALA A 20 -5.82 -32.30 5.35
N LYS A 21 -5.39 -32.63 4.12
CA LYS A 21 -3.99 -32.59 3.71
C LYS A 21 -3.39 -31.19 3.85
N GLU A 22 -4.08 -30.16 3.35
CA GLU A 22 -3.62 -28.76 3.40
C GLU A 22 -3.56 -28.21 4.84
N LEU A 23 -4.53 -28.58 5.68
CA LEU A 23 -4.58 -28.15 7.08
C LEU A 23 -3.69 -28.98 8.01
N GLY A 24 -3.05 -30.05 7.51
CA GLY A 24 -2.19 -30.94 8.29
C GLY A 24 -2.92 -31.74 9.38
N VAL A 25 -4.21 -32.04 9.18
CA VAL A 25 -5.07 -32.75 10.14
C VAL A 25 -5.75 -33.95 9.49
N SER A 26 -6.31 -34.85 10.30
CA SER A 26 -7.08 -35.97 9.75
C SER A 26 -8.42 -35.52 9.16
N GLU A 27 -8.91 -36.22 8.14
CA GLU A 27 -10.23 -35.94 7.53
C GLU A 27 -11.36 -35.98 8.55
N ARG A 28 -11.29 -36.91 9.51
CA ARG A 28 -12.25 -37.02 10.62
C ARG A 28 -12.28 -35.73 11.46
N GLN A 29 -11.13 -35.14 11.75
CA GLN A 29 -11.05 -33.87 12.48
C GLN A 29 -11.65 -32.72 11.66
N VAL A 30 -11.35 -32.64 10.36
CA VAL A 30 -11.95 -31.63 9.47
C VAL A 30 -13.48 -31.72 9.48
N ARG A 31 -14.03 -32.92 9.28
CA ARG A 31 -15.48 -33.15 9.32
C ARG A 31 -16.09 -32.71 10.65
N ARG A 32 -15.39 -32.97 11.77
CA ARG A 32 -15.80 -32.48 13.10
C ARG A 32 -15.80 -30.95 13.18
N TYR A 33 -14.76 -30.29 12.67
CA TYR A 33 -14.66 -28.82 12.66
C TYR A 33 -15.73 -28.18 11.77
N VAL A 34 -16.00 -28.75 10.60
CA VAL A 34 -17.07 -28.30 9.69
C VAL A 34 -18.44 -28.45 10.34
N LYS A 35 -18.71 -29.59 11.00
CA LYS A 35 -19.97 -29.83 11.71
C LYS A 35 -20.16 -28.88 12.91
N ALA A 36 -19.09 -28.65 13.67
CA ALA A 36 -19.10 -27.76 14.84
C ALA A 36 -18.99 -26.27 14.47
N ASN A 37 -18.72 -25.94 13.20
CA ASN A 37 -18.38 -24.61 12.70
C ASN A 37 -17.29 -23.89 13.53
N LYS A 38 -16.33 -24.67 14.04
CA LYS A 38 -15.27 -24.17 14.93
C LYS A 38 -14.09 -25.12 14.88
N ALA A 39 -12.88 -24.56 14.84
CA ALA A 39 -11.65 -25.34 14.87
C ALA A 39 -10.74 -24.90 16.02
N SER A 40 -9.58 -25.51 16.14
CA SER A 40 -8.55 -25.00 17.05
C SER A 40 -8.04 -23.65 16.53
N LYS A 41 -7.65 -22.74 17.44
CA LYS A 41 -7.17 -21.40 17.08
C LYS A 41 -6.08 -21.39 15.98
N PRO A 42 -5.09 -22.31 15.98
CA PRO A 42 -4.10 -22.37 14.90
C PRO A 42 -4.72 -22.68 13.54
N ILE A 43 -5.66 -23.63 13.49
CA ILE A 43 -6.36 -24.03 12.27
C ILE A 43 -7.30 -22.93 11.78
N GLU A 44 -7.98 -22.22 12.68
CA GLU A 44 -8.81 -21.05 12.33
C GLU A 44 -7.96 -19.91 11.74
N LYS A 45 -6.76 -19.67 12.28
CA LYS A 45 -5.82 -18.71 11.70
C LYS A 45 -5.35 -19.17 10.33
N LEU A 46 -4.93 -20.43 10.20
CA LEU A 46 -4.41 -20.99 8.96
C LEU A 46 -5.45 -20.91 7.84
N ILE A 47 -6.67 -21.37 8.09
CA ILE A 47 -7.74 -21.33 7.08
C ILE A 47 -8.15 -19.91 6.73
N SER A 48 -8.11 -18.97 7.70
CA SER A 48 -8.37 -17.56 7.43
C SER A 48 -7.28 -16.96 6.53
N ILE A 49 -6.02 -17.34 6.71
CA ILE A 49 -4.91 -16.93 5.84
C ILE A 49 -5.10 -17.53 4.44
N MET A 50 -5.49 -18.79 4.33
CA MET A 50 -5.77 -19.40 3.02
C MET A 50 -6.96 -18.73 2.32
N TYR A 51 -8.01 -18.37 3.06
CA TYR A 51 -9.25 -17.82 2.52
C TYR A 51 -9.12 -16.35 2.10
N ARG A 52 -8.44 -15.52 2.89
CA ARG A 52 -8.31 -14.07 2.66
C ARG A 52 -6.94 -13.66 2.10
N GLY A 53 -5.95 -14.54 2.15
CA GLY A 53 -4.55 -14.18 2.08
C GLY A 53 -4.05 -13.58 3.40
N TYR A 54 -2.83 -13.05 3.39
CA TYR A 54 -2.19 -12.37 4.52
C TYR A 54 -2.78 -10.97 4.80
N LEU A 55 -3.96 -10.66 4.26
CA LEU A 55 -4.60 -9.34 4.40
C LEU A 55 -5.29 -9.21 5.76
N PRO A 56 -5.17 -8.05 6.43
CA PRO A 56 -5.88 -7.79 7.68
C PRO A 56 -7.40 -7.93 7.52
N PRO A 57 -8.11 -8.48 8.53
CA PRO A 57 -9.57 -8.53 8.54
C PRO A 57 -10.23 -7.19 8.92
N THR A 58 -9.44 -6.13 9.07
CA THR A 58 -9.87 -4.81 9.56
C THR A 58 -9.53 -3.71 8.56
N GLY A 59 -10.25 -2.58 8.67
CA GLY A 59 -10.00 -1.39 7.87
C GLY A 59 -10.26 -1.60 6.37
N PRO A 60 -9.54 -0.89 5.48
CA PRO A 60 -9.77 -0.93 4.03
C PRO A 60 -9.57 -2.31 3.37
N TRP A 61 -8.91 -3.24 4.08
CA TRP A 61 -8.66 -4.60 3.60
C TRP A 61 -9.73 -5.60 4.02
N ALA A 62 -10.72 -5.18 4.81
CA ALA A 62 -11.80 -6.03 5.32
C ALA A 62 -12.58 -6.74 4.19
N ASP A 63 -12.74 -6.07 3.04
CA ASP A 63 -13.47 -6.59 1.88
C ASP A 63 -12.55 -7.11 0.77
N CYS A 64 -11.24 -7.09 1.01
CA CYS A 64 -10.24 -7.59 0.07
C CYS A 64 -9.85 -9.03 0.41
N ARG A 65 -9.56 -9.82 -0.62
CA ARG A 65 -8.99 -11.17 -0.46
C ARG A 65 -8.00 -11.48 -1.57
N ILE A 66 -6.90 -12.15 -1.23
CA ILE A 66 -5.99 -12.74 -2.21
C ILE A 66 -6.41 -14.20 -2.38
N SER A 67 -6.79 -14.54 -3.61
CA SER A 67 -7.20 -15.89 -3.95
C SER A 67 -6.00 -16.84 -3.87
N TYR A 68 -6.19 -17.97 -3.19
CA TYR A 68 -5.18 -19.00 -3.04
C TYR A 68 -4.86 -19.72 -4.37
N HIS A 69 -5.80 -19.75 -5.32
CA HIS A 69 -5.67 -20.54 -6.55
C HIS A 69 -4.99 -19.80 -7.71
N ASP A 70 -5.31 -18.52 -7.89
CA ASP A 70 -4.86 -17.73 -9.05
C ASP A 70 -3.98 -16.53 -8.64
N HIS A 71 -3.72 -16.38 -7.33
CA HIS A 71 -2.95 -15.28 -6.75
C HIS A 71 -3.46 -13.87 -7.13
N THR A 72 -4.71 -13.76 -7.58
CA THR A 72 -5.33 -12.47 -7.86
C THR A 72 -5.92 -11.88 -6.59
N MET A 73 -5.85 -10.55 -6.46
CA MET A 73 -6.49 -9.83 -5.37
C MET A 73 -7.88 -9.40 -5.80
N THR A 74 -8.91 -9.92 -5.12
CA THR A 74 -10.27 -9.43 -5.24
C THR A 74 -10.43 -8.23 -4.33
N THR A 75 -10.93 -7.14 -4.88
CA THR A 75 -11.30 -5.91 -4.17
C THR A 75 -12.77 -5.61 -4.41
N PRO A 76 -13.40 -4.70 -3.64
CA PRO A 76 -14.77 -4.26 -3.90
C PRO A 76 -15.00 -3.70 -5.32
N TRP A 77 -13.94 -3.19 -5.96
CA TRP A 77 -14.01 -2.55 -7.27
C TRP A 77 -13.61 -3.47 -8.43
N GLY A 78 -13.14 -4.69 -8.15
CA GLY A 78 -12.73 -5.64 -9.17
C GLY A 78 -11.55 -6.51 -8.75
N LYS A 79 -11.13 -7.38 -9.68
CA LYS A 79 -9.96 -8.23 -9.51
C LYS A 79 -8.73 -7.55 -10.11
N VAL A 80 -7.64 -7.51 -9.34
CA VAL A 80 -6.36 -6.92 -9.75
C VAL A 80 -5.22 -7.86 -9.39
N LYS A 81 -4.08 -7.76 -10.08
CA LYS A 81 -2.89 -8.49 -9.64
C LYS A 81 -2.26 -7.74 -8.46
N PRO A 82 -1.71 -8.44 -7.45
CA PRO A 82 -0.98 -7.79 -6.36
C PRO A 82 0.17 -6.89 -6.85
N SER A 83 0.78 -7.22 -8.00
CA SER A 83 1.79 -6.40 -8.66
C SER A 83 1.29 -5.01 -9.03
N ASP A 84 0.03 -4.91 -9.48
CA ASP A 84 -0.57 -3.66 -9.94
C ASP A 84 -0.77 -2.71 -8.76
N VAL A 85 -1.17 -3.28 -7.62
CA VAL A 85 -1.31 -2.58 -6.34
C VAL A 85 0.04 -2.02 -5.89
N GLN A 86 1.08 -2.87 -5.90
CA GLN A 86 2.43 -2.44 -5.54
C GLN A 86 2.96 -1.35 -6.47
N LEU A 87 2.70 -1.46 -7.77
CA LEU A 87 3.10 -0.48 -8.77
C LEU A 87 2.43 0.88 -8.50
N VAL A 88 1.12 0.90 -8.25
CA VAL A 88 0.38 2.13 -7.94
C VAL A 88 0.89 2.77 -6.64
N HIS A 89 1.15 1.97 -5.60
CA HIS A 89 1.73 2.48 -4.36
C HIS A 89 3.12 3.08 -4.57
N ARG A 90 3.98 2.39 -5.33
CA ARG A 90 5.32 2.87 -5.68
C ARG A 90 5.27 4.16 -6.49
N TYR A 91 4.37 4.25 -7.47
CA TYR A 91 4.15 5.45 -8.26
C TYR A 91 3.71 6.63 -7.38
N LYS A 92 2.68 6.44 -6.54
CA LYS A 92 2.18 7.48 -5.62
C LYS A 92 3.25 7.94 -4.64
N TRP A 93 4.06 7.02 -4.12
CA TRP A 93 5.20 7.38 -3.27
C TRP A 93 6.23 8.19 -4.05
N SER A 94 6.65 7.73 -5.23
CA SER A 94 7.63 8.45 -6.06
C SER A 94 7.16 9.88 -6.36
N ALA A 95 5.87 10.05 -6.74
CA ALA A 95 5.28 11.36 -7.00
C ALA A 95 5.36 12.28 -5.76
N ARG A 96 4.98 11.79 -4.57
CA ARG A 96 5.10 12.55 -3.31
C ARG A 96 6.54 12.92 -3.00
N LYS A 97 7.49 12.02 -3.25
CA LYS A 97 8.92 12.27 -3.02
C LYS A 97 9.44 13.37 -3.96
N SER A 98 9.09 13.31 -5.24
CA SER A 98 9.44 14.35 -6.23
C SER A 98 8.77 15.68 -5.90
N GLU A 99 7.49 15.69 -5.51
CA GLU A 99 6.78 16.90 -5.09
C GLU A 99 7.48 17.57 -3.91
N ASN A 100 7.85 16.81 -2.88
CA ASN A 100 8.58 17.34 -1.73
C ASN A 100 9.96 17.90 -2.13
N MET A 101 10.68 17.21 -3.01
CA MET A 101 11.97 17.69 -3.53
C MET A 101 11.81 19.04 -4.25
N TYR A 102 10.79 19.19 -5.11
CA TYR A 102 10.52 20.46 -5.78
C TYR A 102 10.12 21.57 -4.80
N LYS A 103 9.34 21.26 -3.76
CA LYS A 103 9.02 22.23 -2.72
C LYS A 103 10.27 22.72 -1.99
N THR A 104 11.15 21.79 -1.59
CA THR A 104 12.42 22.13 -0.94
C THR A 104 13.33 22.96 -1.84
N LEU A 105 13.48 22.60 -3.13
CA LEU A 105 14.26 23.37 -4.09
C LEU A 105 13.70 24.78 -4.28
N LYS A 106 12.37 24.92 -4.35
CA LYS A 106 11.71 26.23 -4.46
C LYS A 106 11.96 27.09 -3.23
N GLU A 107 11.95 26.50 -2.04
CA GLU A 107 12.26 27.21 -0.79
C GLU A 107 13.73 27.62 -0.72
N GLN A 108 14.65 26.77 -1.16
CA GLN A 108 16.08 27.08 -1.23
C GLN A 108 16.42 28.17 -2.25
N ASN A 109 15.79 28.16 -3.42
CA ASN A 109 16.05 29.18 -4.45
C ASN A 109 15.41 30.53 -4.11
N LYS A 110 14.32 30.57 -3.32
CA LYS A 110 13.72 31.82 -2.87
C LYS A 110 14.70 32.74 -2.15
N THR A 111 15.60 32.19 -1.35
CA THR A 111 16.61 33.02 -0.64
C THR A 111 17.70 33.50 -1.58
N GLN A 112 18.05 32.71 -2.61
CA GLN A 112 19.00 33.13 -3.64
C GLN A 112 18.42 34.22 -4.55
N ASP A 113 17.14 34.13 -4.92
CA ASP A 113 16.48 35.15 -5.75
C ASP A 113 16.43 36.51 -5.03
N VAL A 114 16.14 36.52 -3.73
CA VAL A 114 16.15 37.75 -2.91
C VAL A 114 17.56 38.33 -2.84
N TYR A 115 18.57 37.50 -2.57
CA TYR A 115 19.96 37.93 -2.51
C TYR A 115 20.46 38.52 -3.85
N LEU A 116 20.11 37.89 -4.98
CA LEU A 116 20.48 38.39 -6.31
C LEU A 116 19.75 39.70 -6.65
N SER A 117 18.49 39.83 -6.24
CA SER A 117 17.72 41.08 -6.40
C SER A 117 18.34 42.23 -5.59
N ASP A 118 18.78 41.96 -4.36
CA ASP A 118 19.44 42.96 -3.51
C ASP A 118 20.79 43.38 -4.10
N LEU A 119 21.59 42.43 -4.59
CA LEU A 119 22.86 42.72 -5.29
C LEU A 119 22.64 43.57 -6.55
N GLN A 120 21.61 43.27 -7.34
CA GLN A 120 21.27 44.08 -8.52
C GLN A 120 20.92 45.52 -8.15
N SER A 121 20.17 45.71 -7.07
CA SER A 121 19.79 47.03 -6.57
C SER A 121 21.04 47.83 -6.13
N GLN A 122 21.92 47.20 -5.36
CA GLN A 122 23.19 47.82 -4.92
C GLN A 122 24.11 48.20 -6.09
N LEU A 123 24.19 47.34 -7.13
CA LEU A 123 24.98 47.65 -8.32
C LEU A 123 24.42 48.84 -9.10
N LEU A 124 23.09 48.95 -9.19
CA LEU A 124 22.43 50.10 -9.84
C LEU A 124 22.70 51.41 -9.11
N ASP A 125 22.65 51.40 -7.78
CA ASP A 125 22.96 52.58 -6.97
C ASP A 125 24.40 53.04 -7.17
N ILE A 126 25.36 52.10 -7.17
CA ILE A 126 26.78 52.40 -7.43
C ILE A 126 26.98 52.98 -8.84
N ILE A 127 26.31 52.43 -9.85
CA ILE A 127 26.39 52.96 -11.22
C ILE A 127 25.80 54.37 -11.28
N GLY A 128 24.69 54.63 -10.59
CA GLY A 128 24.10 55.95 -10.45
C GLY A 128 25.08 56.96 -9.85
N GLU A 129 25.69 56.61 -8.71
CA GLU A 129 26.69 57.46 -8.04
C GLU A 129 27.92 57.73 -8.91
N ILE A 130 28.42 56.72 -9.64
CA ILE A 130 29.54 56.89 -10.56
C ILE A 130 29.15 57.79 -11.74
N SER A 131 27.96 57.61 -12.30
CA SER A 131 27.44 58.45 -13.39
C SER A 131 27.28 59.91 -12.96
N GLU A 132 26.83 60.17 -11.73
CA GLU A 132 26.76 61.54 -11.18
C GLU A 132 28.15 62.15 -10.97
N ARG A 133 29.14 61.35 -10.56
CA ARG A 133 30.53 61.82 -10.35
C ARG A 133 31.33 61.99 -11.63
N THR A 134 31.00 61.26 -12.69
CA THR A 134 31.70 61.31 -13.99
C THR A 134 30.98 62.16 -15.02
N GLY A 135 29.73 62.55 -14.76
CA GLY A 135 28.99 63.57 -15.50
C GLY A 135 29.45 64.99 -15.16
N SER A 136 30.60 65.39 -15.70
CA SER A 136 31.00 66.78 -15.99
C SER A 136 31.72 66.78 -17.33
#